data_AF-A0A291LJE3-F1
#
_entry.id   AF-A0A291LJE3-F1
#
_cell.length_a   1.000
_cell.length_b   1.000
_cell.length_c   1.000
_cell.angle_alpha   90.00
_cell.angle_beta   90.00
_cell.angle_gamma   90.00
#
_symmetry.space_group_name_H-M   'P 1'
#
loop_
_entity.id
_entity.type
_entity.pdbx_description
1 polymer ?
#
loop_
_entity_poly.entity_id
_entity_poly.type
_entity_poly.pdbx_seq_one_letter_code
_entity_poly.pdbx_strand_id
1 'polypeptide(L)'
;MNKKRVNFEQPAGHQIKITPYWLLGLIEGEGYFSIATKDYRTMFGLGLTAVESKVLEGIKEYLMVLLPPAGEGKYKITRKDTNIVSVMVDSKAKDTNSKPMAKLSSYKTDYLSNVLVPFLDSLTWLSKKFLDYEDWKLVLEIKNQGKHFTEEGKEVILILVNRMNNNRLSTSKIDKGEIKYVAAANLDKRILNLLSTPSNYELQADGKILIKSTGSYLKGRGNISVIAIDEKGEVQHNFGSIKNCALFFKVDPSGASFAGYRGGAAPSRTIIRRLDKGSIFEYNGVNLVLKRDVSDLKFG
;
A
#
# COMPACT_ATOMS: atom_id res chain seq x y z
N MET A 1 8.84 2.91 -37.07
CA MET A 1 7.46 2.46 -37.33
C MET A 1 6.52 3.63 -37.04
N ASN A 2 5.55 3.98 -37.90
CA ASN A 2 4.63 5.15 -37.83
C ASN A 2 5.08 6.55 -38.33
N LYS A 3 5.86 6.66 -39.42
CA LYS A 3 6.15 7.98 -40.05
C LYS A 3 4.98 8.58 -40.86
N LYS A 4 3.92 7.81 -41.13
CA LYS A 4 2.77 8.23 -41.97
C LYS A 4 1.51 8.59 -41.17
N ARG A 5 1.54 8.51 -39.84
CA ARG A 5 0.38 8.89 -39.02
C ARG A 5 0.34 10.40 -38.90
N VAL A 6 -0.62 11.02 -39.60
CA VAL A 6 -0.77 12.49 -39.67
C VAL A 6 -1.95 13.02 -38.87
N ASN A 7 -2.89 12.15 -38.51
CA ASN A 7 -4.03 12.50 -37.66
C ASN A 7 -3.92 11.79 -36.31
N PHE A 8 -3.94 12.58 -35.24
CA PHE A 8 -3.86 12.15 -33.85
C PHE A 8 -5.13 12.49 -33.06
N GLU A 9 -6.13 13.09 -33.71
CA GLU A 9 -7.40 13.37 -33.08
C GLU A 9 -8.21 12.09 -32.92
N GLN A 10 -8.72 11.87 -31.72
CA GLN A 10 -9.62 10.75 -31.48
C GLN A 10 -11.02 11.10 -32.01
N PRO A 11 -11.72 10.16 -32.65
CA PRO A 11 -13.10 10.38 -33.10
C PRO A 11 -14.00 10.81 -31.94
N ALA A 12 -14.94 11.71 -32.23
CA ALA A 12 -15.98 12.06 -31.28
C ALA A 12 -16.73 10.79 -30.81
N GLY A 13 -16.87 10.63 -29.50
CA GLY A 13 -17.52 9.45 -28.91
C GLY A 13 -16.64 8.20 -28.79
N HIS A 14 -15.33 8.29 -29.08
CA HIS A 14 -14.42 7.17 -28.83
C HIS A 14 -14.42 6.79 -27.34
N GLN A 15 -14.69 5.52 -27.05
CA GLN A 15 -14.66 4.97 -25.71
C GLN A 15 -13.35 4.22 -25.47
N ILE A 16 -12.65 4.58 -24.39
CA ILE A 16 -11.44 3.90 -23.96
C ILE A 16 -11.86 2.59 -23.27
N LYS A 17 -11.68 1.46 -23.96
CA LYS A 17 -11.99 0.13 -23.42
C LYS A 17 -10.73 -0.50 -22.84
N ILE A 18 -10.61 -0.49 -21.52
CA ILE A 18 -9.54 -1.16 -20.78
C ILE A 18 -9.92 -2.63 -20.57
N THR A 19 -9.05 -3.55 -20.97
CA THR A 19 -9.17 -5.00 -20.69
C THR A 19 -7.90 -5.48 -19.99
N PRO A 20 -7.90 -6.66 -19.33
CA PRO A 20 -6.74 -7.14 -18.59
C PRO A 20 -5.45 -7.18 -19.44
N TYR A 21 -5.49 -7.85 -20.60
CA TYR A 21 -4.32 -7.97 -21.47
C TYR A 21 -3.96 -6.67 -22.21
N TRP A 22 -4.94 -5.79 -22.48
CA TRP A 22 -4.64 -4.46 -23.02
C TRP A 22 -3.83 -3.63 -22.02
N LEU A 23 -4.24 -3.65 -20.75
CA LEU A 23 -3.54 -2.96 -19.68
C LEU A 23 -2.16 -3.56 -19.44
N LEU A 24 -2.06 -4.90 -19.44
CA LEU A 24 -0.77 -5.58 -19.33
C LEU A 24 0.18 -5.17 -20.46
N GLY A 25 -0.26 -5.18 -21.72
CA GLY A 25 0.58 -4.76 -22.85
C GLY A 25 1.09 -3.32 -22.70
N LEU A 26 0.24 -2.42 -22.19
CA LEU A 26 0.66 -1.05 -21.87
C LEU A 26 1.66 -1.01 -20.71
N ILE A 27 1.47 -1.81 -19.65
CA ILE A 27 2.43 -1.94 -18.54
C ILE A 27 3.77 -2.48 -19.04
N GLU A 28 3.77 -3.44 -19.96
CA GLU A 28 4.99 -4.00 -20.56
C GLU A 28 5.75 -2.99 -21.43
N GLY A 29 5.06 -2.04 -22.06
CA GLY A 29 5.67 -0.94 -22.81
C GLY A 29 6.11 0.22 -21.92
N GLU A 30 5.16 0.83 -21.22
CA GLU A 30 5.27 2.16 -20.59
C GLU A 30 5.28 2.11 -19.05
N GLY A 31 5.07 0.92 -18.47
CA GLY A 31 5.03 0.73 -17.03
C GLY A 31 6.41 0.68 -16.39
N TYR A 32 6.46 1.09 -15.13
CA TYR A 32 7.66 1.00 -14.30
C TYR A 32 7.36 0.43 -12.91
N PHE A 33 8.31 -0.36 -12.43
CA PHE A 33 8.39 -0.85 -11.05
C PHE A 33 9.65 -0.26 -10.42
N SER A 34 9.51 0.33 -9.24
CA SER A 34 10.62 1.03 -8.58
C SER A 34 10.62 0.81 -7.08
N ILE A 35 11.81 0.88 -6.51
CA ILE A 35 12.06 0.75 -5.08
C ILE A 35 12.85 2.00 -4.65
N ALA A 36 12.31 2.77 -3.72
CA ALA A 36 13.03 3.90 -3.15
C ALA A 36 14.20 3.40 -2.30
N THR A 37 15.39 3.98 -2.48
CA THR A 37 16.62 3.50 -1.85
C THR A 37 16.70 3.72 -0.34
N LYS A 38 15.97 4.70 0.19
CA LYS A 38 16.04 5.10 1.61
C LYS A 38 15.17 4.26 2.53
N ASP A 39 13.94 3.98 2.12
CA ASP A 39 12.90 3.32 2.94
C ASP A 39 12.33 2.08 2.25
N TYR A 40 12.95 1.65 1.15
CA TYR A 40 12.54 0.53 0.32
C TYR A 40 11.10 0.67 -0.20
N ARG A 41 10.52 1.88 -0.25
CA ARG A 41 9.12 2.06 -0.71
C ARG A 41 8.98 1.58 -2.15
N THR A 42 8.12 0.59 -2.32
CA THR A 42 7.75 0.01 -3.62
C THR A 42 6.72 0.90 -4.30
N MET A 43 6.95 1.21 -5.56
CA MET A 43 6.06 2.02 -6.38
C MET A 43 5.86 1.37 -7.75
N PHE A 44 4.60 1.34 -8.18
CA PHE A 44 4.19 1.05 -9.54
C PHE A 44 3.72 2.35 -10.21
N GLY A 45 3.98 2.49 -11.50
CA GLY A 45 3.34 3.53 -12.29
C GLY A 45 3.43 3.33 -13.80
N LEU A 46 2.72 4.22 -14.49
CA LEU A 46 2.63 4.35 -15.94
C LEU A 46 2.83 5.82 -16.29
N GLY A 47 3.67 6.10 -17.29
CA GLY A 47 3.88 7.45 -17.82
C GLY A 47 3.44 7.54 -19.27
N LEU A 48 2.64 8.55 -19.61
CA LEU A 48 2.23 8.86 -20.98
C LEU A 48 2.42 10.37 -21.26
N THR A 49 2.13 10.82 -22.47
CA THR A 49 2.06 12.26 -22.74
C THR A 49 0.82 12.87 -22.08
N ALA A 50 0.86 14.17 -21.74
CA ALA A 50 -0.27 14.84 -21.07
C ALA A 50 -1.58 14.81 -21.89
N VAL A 51 -1.48 14.76 -23.22
CA VAL A 51 -2.62 14.62 -24.13
C VAL A 51 -3.35 13.30 -23.91
N GLU A 52 -2.66 12.27 -23.43
CA GLU A 52 -3.19 10.93 -23.17
C GLU A 52 -3.65 10.76 -21.71
N SER A 53 -3.75 11.85 -20.93
CA SER A 53 -4.19 11.81 -19.53
C SER A 53 -5.55 11.12 -19.34
N LYS A 54 -6.48 11.25 -20.30
CA LYS A 54 -7.76 10.54 -20.29
C LYS A 54 -7.62 9.01 -20.30
N VAL A 55 -6.57 8.47 -20.92
CA VAL A 55 -6.25 7.04 -20.88
C VAL A 55 -5.84 6.64 -19.46
N LEU A 56 -5.02 7.45 -18.80
CA LEU A 56 -4.61 7.19 -17.42
C LEU A 56 -5.79 7.27 -16.44
N GLU A 57 -6.73 8.20 -16.63
CA GLU A 57 -7.97 8.23 -15.83
C GLU A 57 -8.84 7.00 -16.06
N GLY A 58 -9.02 6.56 -17.31
CA GLY A 58 -9.74 5.31 -17.60
C GLY A 58 -9.07 4.07 -16.98
N ILE A 59 -7.74 4.02 -16.96
CA ILE A 59 -6.99 2.96 -16.26
C ILE A 59 -7.21 3.03 -14.75
N LYS A 60 -7.19 4.23 -14.17
CA LYS A 60 -7.47 4.43 -12.74
C LYS A 60 -8.87 3.92 -12.40
N GLU A 61 -9.89 4.29 -13.17
CA GLU A 61 -11.27 3.80 -12.98
C GLU A 61 -11.35 2.28 -13.05
N TYR A 62 -10.73 1.68 -14.08
CA TYR A 62 -10.65 0.23 -14.24
C TYR A 62 -10.00 -0.46 -13.01
N LEU A 63 -8.86 0.05 -12.55
CA LEU A 63 -8.16 -0.49 -11.38
C LEU A 63 -8.95 -0.32 -10.08
N MET A 64 -9.76 0.74 -9.95
CA MET A 64 -10.61 0.95 -8.78
C MET A 64 -11.79 -0.04 -8.72
N VAL A 65 -12.25 -0.57 -9.86
CA VAL A 65 -13.27 -1.64 -9.90
C VAL A 65 -12.72 -2.98 -9.41
N LEU A 66 -11.39 -3.18 -9.48
CA LEU A 66 -10.72 -4.39 -8.98
C LEU A 66 -10.53 -4.40 -7.46
N LEU A 67 -10.95 -3.34 -6.75
CA LEU A 67 -10.86 -3.31 -5.29
C LEU A 67 -11.74 -4.41 -4.69
N PRO A 68 -11.22 -5.19 -3.73
CA PRO A 68 -12.04 -6.14 -2.99
C PRO A 68 -13.15 -5.40 -2.21
N PRO A 69 -14.24 -6.10 -1.83
CA PRO A 69 -15.23 -5.56 -0.90
C PRO A 69 -14.57 -5.01 0.37
N ALA A 70 -15.21 -4.02 0.99
CA ALA A 70 -14.63 -3.34 2.15
C ALA A 70 -14.38 -4.32 3.30
N GLY A 71 -13.10 -4.47 3.69
CA GLY A 71 -12.69 -5.40 4.75
C GLY A 71 -12.17 -6.75 4.25
N GLU A 72 -12.23 -7.02 2.95
CA GLU A 72 -11.68 -8.23 2.33
C GLU A 72 -10.27 -7.99 1.73
N GLY A 73 -9.46 -9.04 1.63
CA GLY A 73 -8.07 -9.01 1.15
C GLY A 73 -7.02 -9.41 2.19
N LYS A 74 -5.78 -9.69 1.76
CA LYS A 74 -4.64 -10.05 2.65
C LYS A 74 -4.31 -8.90 3.62
N TYR A 75 -4.52 -7.65 3.20
CA TYR A 75 -4.35 -6.46 4.02
C TYR A 75 -5.61 -5.59 4.01
N LYS A 76 -5.97 -4.96 5.13
CA LYS A 76 -7.20 -4.15 5.22
C LYS A 76 -7.07 -2.86 4.40
N ILE A 77 -7.80 -2.76 3.30
CA ILE A 77 -8.00 -1.49 2.57
C ILE A 77 -9.16 -0.76 3.23
N THR A 78 -8.92 0.41 3.84
CA THR A 78 -10.03 1.28 4.26
C THR A 78 -10.28 2.35 3.20
N ARG A 79 -11.52 2.47 2.73
CA ARG A 79 -12.03 3.43 1.72
C ARG A 79 -11.80 4.93 2.03
N LYS A 80 -11.00 5.29 3.05
CA LYS A 80 -10.59 6.67 3.36
C LYS A 80 -9.32 7.13 2.63
N ASP A 81 -8.62 6.25 1.91
CA ASP A 81 -7.53 6.65 1.03
C ASP A 81 -8.10 7.13 -0.32
N THR A 82 -8.50 8.40 -0.41
CA THR A 82 -9.01 8.98 -1.67
C THR A 82 -7.97 9.02 -2.80
N ASN A 83 -6.72 8.63 -2.53
CA ASN A 83 -5.59 8.63 -3.46
C ASN A 83 -4.84 7.28 -3.45
N ILE A 84 -5.56 6.16 -3.55
CA ILE A 84 -4.96 4.82 -3.70
C ILE A 84 -4.14 4.73 -5.00
N VAL A 85 -4.70 5.26 -6.09
CA VAL A 85 -4.04 5.46 -7.38
C VAL A 85 -4.19 6.93 -7.76
N SER A 86 -3.07 7.62 -7.99
CA SER A 86 -3.06 9.03 -8.38
C SER A 86 -2.69 9.18 -9.84
N VAL A 87 -3.43 10.02 -10.56
CA VAL A 87 -3.03 10.58 -11.86
C VAL A 87 -2.53 12.00 -11.63
N MET A 88 -1.35 12.31 -12.14
CA MET A 88 -0.75 13.63 -12.09
C MET A 88 -0.40 14.06 -13.52
N VAL A 89 -0.68 15.31 -13.86
CA VAL A 89 -0.34 15.89 -15.16
C VAL A 89 0.65 17.02 -14.93
N ASP A 90 1.85 16.88 -15.50
CA ASP A 90 2.87 17.91 -15.48
C ASP A 90 2.43 19.04 -16.42
N SER A 91 2.31 20.26 -15.91
CA SER A 91 1.86 21.43 -16.69
C SER A 91 2.90 21.94 -17.69
N LYS A 92 4.15 21.53 -17.53
CA LYS A 92 5.28 21.91 -18.39
C LYS A 92 6.04 20.68 -18.87
N ALA A 93 6.57 20.77 -20.07
CA ALA A 93 7.55 19.81 -20.55
C ALA A 93 8.83 19.88 -19.71
N LYS A 94 9.57 18.75 -19.66
CA LYS A 94 10.85 18.67 -18.96
C LYS A 94 11.90 19.62 -19.58
N ASP A 95 11.87 19.78 -20.89
CA ASP A 95 12.75 20.63 -21.68
C ASP A 95 12.02 21.12 -22.94
N THR A 96 12.70 21.97 -23.73
CA THR A 96 12.15 22.61 -24.94
C THR A 96 11.76 21.63 -26.05
N ASN A 97 12.29 20.39 -26.04
CA ASN A 97 12.06 19.39 -27.08
C ASN A 97 11.10 18.28 -26.63
N SER A 98 10.67 18.30 -25.38
CA SER A 98 9.79 17.30 -24.79
C SER A 98 8.34 17.76 -24.79
N LYS A 99 7.41 16.80 -24.72
CA LYS A 99 6.00 17.10 -24.43
C LYS A 99 5.76 17.03 -22.91
N PRO A 100 4.78 17.78 -22.38
CA PRO A 100 4.32 17.58 -21.01
C PRO A 100 3.87 16.13 -20.80
N MET A 101 4.08 15.60 -19.60
CA MET A 101 3.78 14.21 -19.26
C MET A 101 2.58 14.09 -18.32
N ALA A 102 1.90 12.95 -18.37
CA ALA A 102 0.98 12.52 -17.33
C ALA A 102 1.44 11.19 -16.75
N LYS A 103 1.22 10.98 -15.45
CA LYS A 103 1.69 9.80 -14.71
C LYS A 103 0.58 9.27 -13.84
N LEU A 104 0.31 7.98 -13.98
CA LEU A 104 -0.47 7.20 -13.01
C LEU A 104 0.51 6.48 -12.09
N SER A 105 0.28 6.53 -10.78
CA SER A 105 1.15 5.80 -9.84
C SER A 105 0.45 5.43 -8.54
N SER A 106 0.99 4.41 -7.88
CA SER A 106 0.66 4.04 -6.51
C SER A 106 1.91 3.55 -5.77
N TYR A 107 1.98 3.92 -4.49
CA TYR A 107 2.97 3.44 -3.52
C TYR A 107 2.29 2.84 -2.27
N LYS A 108 0.97 2.65 -2.33
CA LYS A 108 0.14 2.20 -1.22
C LYS A 108 0.24 0.69 -1.09
N THR A 109 1.02 0.22 -0.13
CA THR A 109 1.37 -1.19 0.08
C THR A 109 0.15 -2.11 0.10
N ASP A 110 -0.93 -1.71 0.76
CA ASP A 110 -2.21 -2.41 0.83
C ASP A 110 -2.83 -2.60 -0.55
N TYR A 111 -2.90 -1.55 -1.36
CA TYR A 111 -3.40 -1.66 -2.74
C TYR A 111 -2.49 -2.51 -3.62
N LEU A 112 -1.18 -2.29 -3.53
CA LEU A 112 -0.20 -3.03 -4.33
C LEU A 112 -0.32 -4.53 -4.05
N SER A 113 -0.43 -4.94 -2.78
CA SER A 113 -0.48 -6.35 -2.40
C SER A 113 -1.84 -7.01 -2.60
N ASN A 114 -2.95 -6.29 -2.45
CA ASN A 114 -4.29 -6.90 -2.53
C ASN A 114 -4.94 -6.81 -3.91
N VAL A 115 -4.53 -5.85 -4.73
CA VAL A 115 -5.19 -5.57 -6.02
C VAL A 115 -4.19 -5.76 -7.15
N LEU A 116 -3.10 -5.00 -7.14
CA LEU A 116 -2.20 -4.94 -8.29
C LEU A 116 -1.45 -6.28 -8.48
N VAL A 117 -0.87 -6.84 -7.42
CA VAL A 117 -0.15 -8.12 -7.49
C VAL A 117 -1.07 -9.26 -7.92
N PRO A 118 -2.25 -9.51 -7.29
CA PRO A 118 -3.15 -10.56 -7.74
C PRO A 118 -3.62 -10.38 -9.19
N PHE A 119 -3.89 -9.13 -9.61
CA PHE A 119 -4.23 -8.83 -11.00
C PHE A 119 -3.08 -9.21 -11.96
N LEU A 120 -1.85 -8.80 -11.67
CA LEU A 120 -0.69 -9.07 -12.53
C LEU A 120 -0.25 -10.54 -12.52
N ASP A 121 -0.39 -11.23 -11.39
CA ASP A 121 -0.12 -12.67 -11.26
C ASP A 121 -1.14 -13.52 -12.03
N SER A 122 -2.35 -13.01 -12.26
CA SER A 122 -3.38 -13.70 -13.04
C SER A 122 -3.15 -13.67 -14.56
N LEU A 123 -2.15 -12.92 -15.03
CA LEU A 123 -1.92 -12.67 -16.45
C LEU A 123 -0.60 -13.25 -16.93
N THR A 124 -0.54 -13.58 -18.22
CA THR A 124 0.67 -14.07 -18.88
C THR A 124 1.46 -12.91 -19.49
N TRP A 125 2.69 -12.72 -19.01
CA TRP A 125 3.60 -11.69 -19.50
C TRP A 125 4.37 -12.14 -20.75
N LEU A 126 4.71 -11.20 -21.63
CA LEU A 126 5.41 -11.47 -22.89
C LEU A 126 6.79 -10.80 -22.99
N SER A 127 7.13 -9.93 -22.03
CA SER A 127 8.35 -9.12 -22.02
C SER A 127 9.25 -9.45 -20.82
N LYS A 128 10.51 -9.02 -20.92
CA LYS A 128 11.48 -9.11 -19.81
C LYS A 128 11.10 -8.25 -18.60
N LYS A 129 10.14 -7.32 -18.72
CA LYS A 129 9.62 -6.53 -17.60
C LYS A 129 8.98 -7.41 -16.52
N PHE A 130 8.52 -8.61 -16.89
CA PHE A 130 8.09 -9.62 -15.93
C PHE A 130 9.14 -9.88 -14.85
N LEU A 131 10.43 -9.94 -15.21
CA LEU A 131 11.49 -10.16 -14.23
C LEU A 131 11.65 -8.98 -13.27
N ASP A 132 11.43 -7.75 -13.76
CA ASP A 132 11.44 -6.54 -12.90
C ASP A 132 10.26 -6.51 -11.95
N TYR A 133 9.10 -6.96 -12.43
CA TYR A 133 7.90 -7.16 -11.62
C TYR A 133 8.13 -8.20 -10.53
N GLU A 134 8.69 -9.37 -10.85
CA GLU A 134 8.98 -10.43 -9.88
C GLU A 134 9.94 -9.94 -8.78
N ASP A 135 11.03 -9.27 -9.15
CA ASP A 135 11.97 -8.70 -8.19
C ASP A 135 11.31 -7.65 -7.28
N TRP A 136 10.49 -6.78 -7.88
CA TRP A 136 9.74 -5.78 -7.14
C TRP A 136 8.70 -6.39 -6.19
N LYS A 137 8.00 -7.44 -6.62
CA LYS A 137 7.03 -8.21 -5.82
C LYS A 137 7.70 -8.88 -4.62
N LEU A 138 8.90 -9.44 -4.82
CA LEU A 138 9.69 -10.02 -3.72
C LEU A 138 10.07 -8.97 -2.68
N VAL A 139 10.50 -7.78 -3.10
CA VAL A 139 10.80 -6.68 -2.15
C VAL A 139 9.55 -6.22 -1.40
N LEU A 140 8.39 -6.15 -2.08
CA LEU A 140 7.10 -5.85 -1.44
C LEU A 140 6.78 -6.88 -0.33
N GLU A 141 6.96 -8.17 -0.58
CA GLU A 141 6.68 -9.21 0.42
C GLU A 141 7.68 -9.18 1.59
N ILE A 142 8.98 -9.01 1.31
CA ILE A 142 10.00 -8.81 2.36
C ILE A 142 9.64 -7.62 3.27
N LYS A 143 9.06 -6.55 2.70
CA LYS A 143 8.60 -5.40 3.47
C LYS A 143 7.36 -5.68 4.30
N ASN A 144 6.39 -6.37 3.71
CA ASN A 144 5.16 -6.75 4.40
C ASN A 144 5.45 -7.61 5.64
N GLN A 145 6.46 -8.48 5.57
CA GLN A 145 6.92 -9.28 6.70
C GLN A 145 7.91 -8.54 7.64
N GLY A 146 8.18 -7.25 7.42
CA GLY A 146 9.12 -6.47 8.24
C GLY A 146 10.58 -6.92 8.14
N LYS A 147 10.92 -7.79 7.18
CA LYS A 147 12.25 -8.40 7.04
C LYS A 147 13.30 -7.41 6.57
N HIS A 148 12.89 -6.31 5.94
CA HIS A 148 13.79 -5.20 5.60
C HIS A 148 14.47 -4.50 6.79
N PHE A 149 14.04 -4.79 8.04
CA PHE A 149 14.73 -4.36 9.25
C PHE A 149 15.84 -5.32 9.71
N THR A 150 16.00 -6.49 9.07
CA THR A 150 17.10 -7.42 9.34
C THR A 150 18.26 -7.19 8.35
N GLU A 151 19.48 -7.55 8.74
CA GLU A 151 20.65 -7.42 7.85
C GLU A 151 20.51 -8.30 6.59
N GLU A 152 20.04 -9.55 6.75
CA GLU A 152 19.75 -10.45 5.64
C GLU A 152 18.72 -9.85 4.68
N GLY A 153 17.64 -9.25 5.19
CA GLY A 153 16.61 -8.65 4.35
C GLY A 153 17.12 -7.43 3.59
N LYS A 154 17.96 -6.59 4.20
CA LYS A 154 18.60 -5.46 3.51
C LYS A 154 19.53 -5.92 2.40
N GLU A 155 20.34 -6.95 2.65
CA GLU A 155 21.26 -7.51 1.66
C GLU A 155 20.50 -8.13 0.48
N VAL A 156 19.47 -8.94 0.75
CA VAL A 156 18.62 -9.51 -0.30
C VAL A 156 17.93 -8.42 -1.13
N ILE A 157 17.36 -7.38 -0.49
CA ILE A 157 16.77 -6.24 -1.21
C ILE A 157 17.81 -5.53 -2.08
N LEU A 158 19.02 -5.32 -1.57
CA LEU A 158 20.09 -4.69 -2.34
C LEU A 158 20.42 -5.50 -3.60
N ILE A 159 20.50 -6.83 -3.50
CA ILE A 159 20.75 -7.69 -4.66
C ILE A 159 19.59 -7.60 -5.66
N LEU A 160 18.33 -7.66 -5.18
CA LEU A 160 17.13 -7.52 -6.02
C LEU A 160 17.10 -6.19 -6.79
N VAL A 161 17.40 -5.07 -6.12
CA VAL A 161 17.45 -3.73 -6.74
C VAL A 161 18.57 -3.62 -7.77
N ASN A 162 19.71 -4.29 -7.56
CA ASN A 162 20.82 -4.28 -8.52
C ASN A 162 20.59 -5.21 -9.72
N ARG A 163 19.56 -6.08 -9.73
CA ARG A 163 19.22 -6.92 -10.89
C ARG A 163 17.97 -6.49 -11.65
N MET A 164 17.29 -5.42 -11.22
CA MET A 164 16.08 -4.90 -11.87
C MET A 164 16.33 -3.71 -12.81
N ASN A 165 15.38 -3.45 -13.69
CA ASN A 165 15.30 -2.30 -14.61
C ASN A 165 16.58 -2.15 -15.45
N ASN A 166 17.12 -0.93 -15.54
CA ASN A 166 18.33 -0.63 -16.31
C ASN A 166 19.56 -1.45 -15.87
N ASN A 167 19.59 -1.93 -14.61
CA ASN A 167 20.70 -2.75 -14.13
C ASN A 167 20.65 -4.17 -14.70
N ARG A 168 19.48 -4.67 -15.11
CA ARG A 168 19.29 -6.05 -15.59
C ARG A 168 20.13 -6.39 -16.81
N LEU A 169 20.32 -5.42 -17.70
CA LEU A 169 21.10 -5.57 -18.94
C LEU A 169 22.36 -4.70 -18.93
N SER A 170 22.69 -4.10 -17.79
CA SER A 170 23.88 -3.25 -17.68
C SER A 170 25.14 -4.12 -17.65
N THR A 171 26.10 -3.78 -18.50
CA THR A 171 27.45 -4.35 -18.51
C THR A 171 28.46 -3.48 -17.77
N SER A 172 28.03 -2.35 -17.22
CA SER A 172 28.91 -1.46 -16.46
C SER A 172 29.46 -2.23 -15.27
N LYS A 173 30.80 -2.35 -15.21
CA LYS A 173 31.49 -2.90 -14.03
C LYS A 173 31.08 -2.05 -12.85
N ILE A 174 30.32 -2.64 -11.93
CA ILE A 174 30.00 -2.00 -10.67
C ILE A 174 31.31 -1.96 -9.88
N ASP A 175 32.04 -0.85 -9.94
CA ASP A 175 33.08 -0.51 -8.96
C ASP A 175 32.35 -0.20 -7.64
N LYS A 176 31.94 -1.25 -6.93
CA LYS A 176 31.50 -1.16 -5.54
C LYS A 176 32.32 -2.16 -4.77
N GLY A 177 33.42 -1.68 -4.20
CA GLY A 177 33.99 -2.31 -3.01
C GLY A 177 32.85 -2.66 -2.05
N GLU A 178 32.85 -3.90 -1.58
CA GLU A 178 31.93 -4.48 -0.59
C GLU A 178 30.61 -5.11 -1.06
N ILE A 179 30.13 -4.95 -2.31
CA ILE A 179 29.09 -5.88 -2.79
C ILE A 179 29.82 -7.16 -3.22
N LYS A 180 30.14 -8.01 -2.23
CA LYS A 180 30.47 -9.40 -2.49
C LYS A 180 29.41 -9.90 -3.46
N TYR A 181 29.86 -10.35 -4.63
CA TYR A 181 29.10 -11.24 -5.49
C TYR A 181 28.83 -12.51 -4.67
N VAL A 182 27.88 -12.44 -3.73
CA VAL A 182 27.27 -13.62 -3.16
C VAL A 182 26.60 -14.27 -4.34
N ALA A 183 27.17 -15.39 -4.77
CA ALA A 183 26.79 -16.05 -6.01
C ALA A 183 25.26 -16.07 -6.15
N ALA A 184 24.76 -15.52 -7.26
CA ALA A 184 23.35 -15.54 -7.62
C ALA A 184 22.73 -16.95 -7.50
N ALA A 185 23.57 -18.00 -7.58
CA ALA A 185 23.24 -19.40 -7.37
C ALA A 185 22.60 -19.75 -6.01
N ASN A 186 22.64 -18.89 -4.99
CA ASN A 186 21.97 -19.13 -3.71
C ASN A 186 20.91 -18.08 -3.36
N LEU A 187 20.64 -17.10 -4.24
CA LEU A 187 19.72 -16.01 -3.93
C LEU A 187 18.28 -16.50 -3.75
N ASP A 188 17.79 -17.38 -4.63
CA ASP A 188 16.42 -17.89 -4.54
C ASP A 188 16.20 -18.70 -3.25
N LYS A 189 17.20 -19.48 -2.83
CA LYS A 189 17.16 -20.20 -1.55
C LYS A 189 17.23 -19.25 -0.36
N ARG A 190 18.02 -18.17 -0.42
CA ARG A 190 18.03 -17.11 0.60
C ARG A 190 16.66 -16.44 0.72
N ILE A 191 16.06 -16.08 -0.41
CA ILE A 191 14.71 -15.49 -0.46
C ILE A 191 13.68 -16.46 0.13
N LEU A 192 13.70 -17.72 -0.29
CA LEU A 192 12.79 -18.75 0.21
C LEU A 192 12.93 -18.93 1.72
N ASN A 193 14.16 -19.01 2.23
CA ASN A 193 14.42 -19.10 3.66
C ASN A 193 13.97 -17.83 4.41
N LEU A 194 14.22 -16.65 3.84
CA LEU A 194 13.85 -15.38 4.46
C LEU A 194 12.32 -15.28 4.59
N LEU A 195 11.58 -15.62 3.53
CA LEU A 195 10.13 -15.54 3.46
C LEU A 195 9.41 -16.68 4.21
N SER A 196 10.07 -17.82 4.43
CA SER A 196 9.50 -18.94 5.21
C SER A 196 9.60 -18.74 6.71
N THR A 197 10.50 -17.87 7.18
CA THR A 197 10.60 -17.54 8.60
C THR A 197 9.47 -16.62 9.06
N PRO A 198 8.94 -16.78 10.29
CA PRO A 198 7.82 -15.97 10.79
C PRO A 198 8.09 -14.47 10.67
N SER A 199 7.06 -13.67 10.35
CA SER A 199 7.15 -12.21 10.20
C SER A 199 8.03 -11.55 11.27
N ASN A 200 8.83 -10.55 10.91
CA ASN A 200 9.62 -9.75 11.84
C ASN A 200 8.76 -8.74 12.62
N TYR A 201 7.49 -8.60 12.26
CA TYR A 201 6.51 -7.86 13.04
C TYR A 201 5.82 -8.75 14.06
N GLU A 202 5.50 -8.15 15.20
CA GLU A 202 4.72 -8.78 16.27
C GLU A 202 3.69 -7.79 16.78
N LEU A 203 2.41 -8.16 16.75
CA LEU A 203 1.33 -7.33 17.29
C LEU A 203 1.28 -7.50 18.81
N GLN A 204 1.47 -6.41 19.53
CA GLN A 204 1.34 -6.37 20.98
C GLN A 204 -0.12 -6.20 21.40
N ALA A 205 -0.46 -6.58 22.63
CA ALA A 205 -1.81 -6.50 23.18
C ALA A 205 -2.39 -5.06 23.19
N ASP A 206 -1.53 -4.03 23.17
CA ASP A 206 -1.93 -2.62 23.12
C ASP A 206 -2.20 -2.12 21.68
N GLY A 207 -2.09 -2.99 20.67
CA GLY A 207 -2.28 -2.71 19.26
C GLY A 207 -1.07 -2.09 18.56
N LYS A 208 0.07 -1.95 19.25
CA LYS A 208 1.32 -1.52 18.60
C LYS A 208 1.99 -2.69 17.91
N ILE A 209 2.71 -2.39 16.83
CA ILE A 209 3.51 -3.38 16.09
C ILE A 209 4.96 -3.25 16.53
N LEU A 210 5.48 -4.26 17.21
CA LEU A 210 6.89 -4.41 17.56
C LEU A 210 7.66 -4.95 16.35
N ILE A 211 8.83 -4.38 16.09
CA ILE A 211 9.80 -4.89 15.12
C ILE A 211 10.80 -5.75 15.92
N LYS A 212 10.70 -7.07 15.80
CA LYS A 212 11.45 -8.01 16.65
C LYS A 212 12.96 -7.82 16.55
N SER A 213 13.48 -7.61 15.34
CA SER A 213 14.93 -7.45 15.13
C SER A 213 15.53 -6.18 15.73
N THR A 214 14.73 -5.13 15.94
CA THR A 214 15.22 -3.82 16.43
C THR A 214 14.74 -3.50 17.85
N GLY A 215 13.76 -4.24 18.38
CA GLY A 215 13.11 -3.94 19.65
C GLY A 215 12.31 -2.64 19.66
N SER A 216 12.08 -2.04 18.49
CA SER A 216 11.39 -0.75 18.35
C SER A 216 9.98 -0.92 17.79
N TYR A 217 9.11 0.06 18.06
CA TYR A 217 7.76 0.06 17.53
C TYR A 217 7.68 0.73 16.16
N LEU A 218 6.90 0.16 15.25
CA LEU A 218 6.65 0.74 13.93
C LEU A 218 6.03 2.14 14.09
N LYS A 219 6.66 3.14 13.46
CA LYS A 219 6.19 4.54 13.52
C LYS A 219 4.96 4.71 12.64
N GLY A 220 3.82 4.93 13.28
CA GLY A 220 2.52 5.11 12.64
C GLY A 220 1.47 4.55 13.58
N ARG A 221 0.39 5.28 13.84
CA ARG A 221 -0.73 4.70 14.57
C ARG A 221 -1.34 3.67 13.63
N GLY A 222 -1.06 2.39 13.84
CA GLY A 222 -1.92 1.34 13.30
C GLY A 222 -3.35 1.74 13.64
N ASN A 223 -4.25 1.68 12.67
CA ASN A 223 -5.66 1.93 12.94
C ASN A 223 -6.12 0.81 13.87
N ILE A 224 -6.08 1.08 15.19
CA ILE A 224 -6.51 0.13 16.21
C ILE A 224 -8.02 -0.04 16.01
N SER A 225 -8.42 -1.22 15.54
CA SER A 225 -9.82 -1.61 15.52
C SER A 225 -10.34 -1.64 16.96
N VAL A 226 -11.56 -1.17 17.16
CA VAL A 226 -12.22 -1.09 18.46
C VAL A 226 -13.56 -1.78 18.34
N ILE A 227 -13.83 -2.73 19.25
CA ILE A 227 -15.16 -3.32 19.41
C ILE A 227 -15.84 -2.70 20.63
N ALA A 228 -17.14 -2.49 20.55
CA ALA A 228 -18.00 -2.21 21.69
C ALA A 228 -18.78 -3.47 22.01
N ILE A 229 -18.57 -4.00 23.22
CA ILE A 229 -19.24 -5.19 23.72
C ILE A 229 -20.23 -4.80 24.82
N ASP A 230 -21.33 -5.54 24.93
CA ASP A 230 -22.27 -5.38 26.04
C ASP A 230 -21.83 -6.15 27.31
N GLU A 231 -22.67 -6.09 28.35
CA GLU A 231 -22.45 -6.79 29.62
C GLU A 231 -22.42 -8.32 29.49
N LYS A 232 -23.03 -8.88 28.44
CA LYS A 232 -23.02 -10.31 28.14
C LYS A 232 -21.78 -10.72 27.33
N GLY A 233 -20.99 -9.75 26.89
CA GLY A 233 -19.79 -9.95 26.08
C GLY A 233 -20.07 -10.05 24.58
N GLU A 234 -21.29 -9.75 24.12
CA GLU A 234 -21.64 -9.77 22.70
C GLU A 234 -21.17 -8.48 22.01
N VAL A 235 -20.63 -8.61 20.80
CA VAL A 235 -20.15 -7.47 20.02
C VAL A 235 -21.33 -6.72 19.43
N GLN A 236 -21.59 -5.52 19.95
CA GLN A 236 -22.65 -4.64 19.47
C GLN A 236 -22.18 -3.76 18.30
N HIS A 237 -20.93 -3.32 18.33
CA HIS A 237 -20.34 -2.50 17.26
C HIS A 237 -18.87 -2.82 17.02
N ASN A 238 -18.42 -2.81 15.76
CA ASN A 238 -17.01 -2.92 15.38
C ASN A 238 -16.58 -1.69 14.57
N PHE A 239 -15.49 -1.05 14.99
CA PHE A 239 -14.92 0.14 14.37
C PHE A 239 -13.51 -0.17 13.87
N GLY A 240 -13.24 0.06 12.59
CA GLY A 240 -11.90 -0.08 12.04
C GLY A 240 -10.86 0.96 12.51
N SER A 241 -11.21 1.88 13.42
CA SER A 241 -10.27 2.77 14.09
C SER A 241 -10.89 3.44 15.33
N ILE A 242 -10.04 3.83 16.29
CA ILE A 242 -10.39 4.72 17.41
C ILE A 242 -11.10 6.00 16.94
N LYS A 243 -10.70 6.55 15.78
CA LYS A 243 -11.32 7.77 15.22
C LYS A 243 -12.76 7.53 14.78
N ASN A 244 -13.04 6.41 14.09
CA ASN A 244 -14.39 6.07 13.67
C ASN A 244 -15.29 5.78 14.89
N CYS A 245 -14.76 5.11 15.91
CA CYS A 245 -15.45 4.90 17.19
C CYS A 245 -15.83 6.22 17.86
N ALA A 246 -14.88 7.17 17.96
CA ALA A 246 -15.13 8.48 18.55
C ALA A 246 -16.23 9.27 17.82
N LEU A 247 -16.24 9.21 16.48
CA LEU A 247 -17.24 9.88 15.65
C LEU A 247 -18.65 9.25 15.82
N PHE A 248 -18.72 7.92 15.84
CA PHE A 248 -19.99 7.20 15.98
C PHE A 248 -20.69 7.51 17.30
N PHE A 249 -19.97 7.42 18.42
CA PHE A 249 -20.51 7.73 19.74
C PHE A 249 -20.63 9.23 20.02
N LYS A 250 -20.43 10.08 18.99
CA LYS A 250 -20.50 11.54 19.08
C LYS A 250 -19.69 12.09 20.26
N VAL A 251 -18.50 11.53 20.49
CA VAL A 251 -17.53 12.06 21.46
C VAL A 251 -16.79 13.28 20.86
N ASP A 252 -17.44 13.94 19.90
CA ASP A 252 -17.01 15.11 19.14
C ASP A 252 -17.64 16.36 19.79
N PRO A 253 -16.85 17.43 20.04
CA PRO A 253 -17.34 18.63 20.72
C PRO A 253 -18.29 19.51 19.90
N SER A 254 -18.62 19.17 18.65
CA SER A 254 -19.41 20.04 17.77
C SER A 254 -20.95 19.91 17.91
N GLY A 255 -21.47 19.16 18.88
CA GLY A 255 -22.91 19.09 19.12
C GLY A 255 -23.29 18.81 20.56
N ALA A 256 -23.96 19.81 21.17
CA ALA A 256 -24.69 19.79 22.45
C ALA A 256 -23.89 19.97 23.75
N SER A 257 -23.93 21.22 24.24
CA SER A 257 -24.30 21.58 25.61
C SER A 257 -24.17 20.47 26.69
N PHE A 258 -22.98 20.36 27.28
CA PHE A 258 -22.87 19.90 28.66
C PHE A 258 -22.09 20.95 29.43
N ALA A 259 -22.81 21.73 30.23
CA ALA A 259 -22.25 22.73 31.11
C ALA A 259 -21.25 22.05 32.06
N GLY A 260 -19.97 22.44 32.01
CA GLY A 260 -19.05 22.20 33.13
C GLY A 260 -17.65 21.67 32.83
N TYR A 261 -17.24 21.40 31.58
CA TYR A 261 -15.87 20.91 31.33
C TYR A 261 -15.01 21.90 30.53
N ARG A 262 -14.25 22.74 31.25
CA ARG A 262 -13.14 23.53 30.69
C ARG A 262 -11.87 22.65 30.69
N GLY A 263 -11.47 22.16 29.52
CA GLY A 263 -10.19 21.48 29.32
C GLY A 263 -10.29 20.26 28.38
N GLY A 264 -10.44 20.51 27.08
CA GLY A 264 -10.69 19.45 26.09
C GLY A 264 -9.43 18.70 25.65
N ALA A 265 -9.26 17.47 26.12
CA ALA A 265 -8.42 16.49 25.46
C ALA A 265 -9.09 16.03 24.15
N ALA A 266 -8.32 15.91 23.05
CA ALA A 266 -8.85 15.52 21.74
C ALA A 266 -9.70 14.21 21.79
N PRO A 267 -10.76 14.05 20.98
CA PRO A 267 -11.72 12.93 21.04
C PRO A 267 -11.09 11.52 21.07
N SER A 268 -9.98 11.32 20.35
CA SER A 268 -9.22 10.06 20.38
C SER A 268 -8.67 9.74 21.78
N ARG A 269 -8.31 10.74 22.58
CA ARG A 269 -7.80 10.55 23.95
C ARG A 269 -8.88 10.03 24.90
N THR A 270 -10.13 10.43 24.73
CA THR A 270 -11.24 9.94 25.56
C THR A 270 -11.52 8.47 25.29
N ILE A 271 -11.58 8.07 24.01
CA ILE A 271 -11.72 6.66 23.63
C ILE A 271 -10.51 5.85 24.11
N ILE A 272 -9.27 6.35 23.93
CA ILE A 272 -8.06 5.71 24.46
C ILE A 272 -8.16 5.51 25.98
N ARG A 273 -8.60 6.52 26.72
CA ARG A 273 -8.78 6.42 28.18
C ARG A 273 -9.81 5.36 28.56
N ARG A 274 -10.92 5.27 27.82
CA ARG A 274 -11.96 4.25 28.05
C ARG A 274 -11.43 2.84 27.73
N LEU A 275 -10.65 2.69 26.66
CA LEU A 275 -9.96 1.43 26.31
C LEU A 275 -8.96 1.00 27.40
N ASP A 276 -8.14 1.93 27.88
CA ASP A 276 -7.09 1.62 28.87
C ASP A 276 -7.66 1.32 30.26
N LYS A 277 -8.81 1.91 30.61
CA LYS A 277 -9.48 1.70 31.90
C LYS A 277 -10.59 0.64 31.88
N GLY A 278 -10.96 0.12 30.71
CA GLY A 278 -12.13 -0.76 30.55
C GLY A 278 -13.44 -0.09 31.02
N SER A 279 -13.59 1.22 30.83
CA SER A 279 -14.73 1.96 31.39
C SER A 279 -16.02 1.62 30.66
N ILE A 280 -17.06 1.27 31.44
CA ILE A 280 -18.43 1.08 30.97
C ILE A 280 -19.04 2.46 30.63
N PHE A 281 -19.84 2.52 29.58
CA PHE A 281 -20.67 3.69 29.27
C PHE A 281 -21.99 3.26 28.62
N GLU A 282 -23.06 4.02 28.88
CA GLU A 282 -24.37 3.75 28.30
C GLU A 282 -24.49 4.38 26.90
N TYR A 283 -25.08 3.64 25.97
CA TYR A 283 -25.44 4.11 24.64
C TYR A 283 -26.76 3.45 24.21
N ASN A 284 -27.77 4.28 23.89
CA ASN A 284 -29.12 3.82 23.51
C ASN A 284 -29.74 2.82 24.52
N GLY A 285 -29.55 3.02 25.82
CA GLY A 285 -30.08 2.14 26.87
C GLY A 285 -29.29 0.85 27.09
N VAL A 286 -28.12 0.69 26.47
CA VAL A 286 -27.24 -0.47 26.63
C VAL A 286 -25.90 -0.04 27.21
N ASN A 287 -25.44 -0.75 28.25
CA ASN A 287 -24.10 -0.56 28.80
C ASN A 287 -23.06 -1.26 27.91
N LEU A 288 -22.07 -0.48 27.46
CA LEU A 288 -21.02 -0.93 26.56
C LEU A 288 -19.64 -0.75 27.18
N VAL A 289 -18.74 -1.68 26.86
CA VAL A 289 -17.30 -1.58 27.13
C VAL A 289 -16.55 -1.58 25.80
N LEU A 290 -15.64 -0.63 25.64
CA LEU A 290 -14.75 -0.62 24.47
C LEU A 290 -13.56 -1.55 24.72
N LYS A 291 -13.29 -2.43 23.77
CA LYS A 291 -12.07 -3.24 23.73
C LYS A 291 -11.33 -3.05 22.41
N ARG A 292 -10.00 -3.21 22.46
CA ARG A 292 -9.18 -3.28 21.25
C ARG A 292 -9.50 -4.61 20.57
N ASP A 293 -9.82 -4.55 19.28
CA ASP A 293 -10.03 -5.74 18.47
C ASP A 293 -8.68 -6.19 17.92
N VAL A 294 -8.20 -7.33 18.43
CA VAL A 294 -6.89 -7.91 18.11
C VAL A 294 -7.04 -9.08 17.11
N SER A 295 -8.28 -9.40 16.72
CA SER A 295 -8.63 -10.59 15.91
C SER A 295 -8.23 -10.47 14.43
N ASP A 296 -8.19 -9.24 13.92
CA ASP A 296 -8.29 -8.94 12.48
C ASP A 296 -6.95 -8.65 11.77
N LEU A 297 -5.81 -8.80 12.45
CA LEU A 297 -4.49 -8.58 11.84
C LEU A 297 -3.68 -9.88 11.88
N LYS A 298 -4.15 -10.87 11.11
CA LYS A 298 -3.35 -12.04 10.76
C LYS A 298 -2.27 -11.61 9.76
N PHE A 299 -1.09 -11.28 10.27
CA PHE A 299 0.12 -11.27 9.45
C PHE A 299 0.54 -12.73 9.27
N GLY A 300 -0.08 -13.39 8.28
CA GLY A 300 0.38 -14.68 7.77
C GLY A 300 1.69 -14.55 7.01
#